data_AF-A0AAV5T571-F1
#
_entry.id   AF-A0AAV5T571-F1
#
_cell.length_a   1.000
_cell.length_b   1.000
_cell.length_c   1.000
_cell.angle_alpha   90.00
_cell.angle_beta   90.00
_cell.angle_gamma   90.00
#
_symmetry.space_group_name_H-M   'P 1'
#
loop_
_entity.id
_entity.type
_entity.pdbx_description
1 polymer ?
#
loop_
_entity_poly.entity_id
_entity_poly.type
_entity_poly.pdbx_seq_one_letter_code
_entity_poly.pdbx_strand_id
1 'polypeptide(L)'
;NEEFDRGLSTIERSGLMYAYRICDDPTREGVLIVSDDTHLDRLTMKRIHRSKIIYGSQKAEATDISAHRLGDNAIMIEAPDYRILKSFAPSNSCPFIYFAFGSNLHALNTDTMVFLPVLRVDGIDYVSDIAGVHDEMITLNCHRLGQFYLMNAQLPCGYFQTSMH
;
A
#
# COMPACT_ATOMS: atom_id res chain seq x y z
N ASN A 1 18.05 -9.10 -9.10
CA ASN A 1 16.78 -8.91 -9.82
C ASN A 1 15.72 -8.58 -8.80
N GLU A 2 15.57 -7.29 -8.48
CA GLU A 2 14.50 -6.82 -7.61
C GLU A 2 13.19 -6.86 -8.41
N GLU A 3 12.21 -7.64 -7.94
CA GLU A 3 10.90 -7.73 -8.57
C GLU A 3 10.06 -6.53 -8.12
N PHE A 4 10.03 -5.48 -8.95
CA PHE A 4 9.18 -4.33 -8.72
C PHE A 4 7.72 -4.65 -9.02
N ASP A 5 6.82 -4.09 -8.21
CA ASP A 5 5.42 -4.01 -8.62
C ASP A 5 5.30 -3.15 -9.88
N ARG A 6 4.33 -3.46 -10.74
CA ARG A 6 4.19 -2.82 -12.06
C ARG A 6 3.99 -1.31 -11.87
N GLY A 7 4.89 -0.51 -12.47
CA GLY A 7 4.79 0.96 -12.45
C GLY A 7 5.80 1.69 -11.57
N LEU A 8 6.80 0.99 -11.03
CA LEU A 8 7.97 1.59 -10.40
C LEU A 8 9.22 1.39 -11.26
N SER A 9 10.17 2.32 -11.10
CA SER A 9 11.49 2.24 -11.73
C SER A 9 12.54 2.87 -10.81
N THR A 10 13.80 2.64 -11.11
CA THR A 10 14.93 3.17 -10.35
C THR A 10 15.92 3.91 -11.25
N ILE A 11 16.65 4.85 -10.66
CA ILE A 11 17.71 5.61 -11.34
C ILE A 11 18.83 5.92 -10.36
N GLU A 12 20.07 5.73 -10.81
CA GLU A 12 21.26 6.11 -10.05
C GLU A 12 21.63 7.57 -10.33
N ARG A 13 21.95 8.33 -9.28
CA ARG A 13 22.50 9.69 -9.36
C ARG A 13 23.57 9.92 -8.32
N SER A 14 24.76 10.28 -8.78
CA SER A 14 25.89 10.58 -7.90
C SER A 14 26.17 9.47 -6.88
N GLY A 15 26.03 8.20 -7.28
CA GLY A 15 26.23 7.02 -6.43
C GLY A 15 25.07 6.69 -5.50
N LEU A 16 23.95 7.40 -5.59
CA LEU A 16 22.74 7.14 -4.80
C LEU A 16 21.61 6.61 -5.69
N MET A 17 20.86 5.64 -5.19
CA MET A 17 19.73 5.05 -5.91
C MET A 17 18.41 5.73 -5.52
N TYR A 18 17.61 6.09 -6.52
CA TYR A 18 16.30 6.70 -6.34
C TYR A 18 15.22 5.82 -6.97
N ALA A 19 14.10 5.66 -6.29
CA ALA A 19 12.89 5.03 -6.82
C ALA A 19 11.91 6.11 -7.30
N TYR A 20 11.21 5.88 -8.41
CA TYR A 20 10.17 6.77 -8.92
C TYR A 20 9.03 5.96 -9.56
N ARG A 21 7.84 6.55 -9.68
CA ARG A 21 6.76 5.93 -10.47
C ARG A 21 7.04 6.19 -11.95
N ILE A 22 6.67 5.26 -12.83
CA ILE A 22 6.91 5.40 -14.28
C ILE A 22 6.29 6.67 -14.90
N CYS A 23 5.30 7.27 -14.24
CA CYS A 23 4.64 8.51 -14.68
C CYS A 23 5.24 9.77 -14.06
N ASP A 24 6.19 9.65 -13.15
CA ASP A 24 6.84 10.78 -12.47
C ASP A 24 8.00 11.32 -13.31
N ASP A 25 8.37 12.58 -13.08
CA ASP A 25 9.67 13.10 -13.54
C ASP A 25 10.77 12.46 -12.68
N PRO A 26 11.58 11.54 -13.25
CA PRO A 26 12.60 10.86 -12.47
C PRO A 26 13.53 11.87 -11.81
N THR A 27 13.84 13.01 -12.45
CA THR A 27 14.82 14.02 -11.99
C THR A 27 14.38 14.82 -10.78
N ARG A 28 13.06 14.93 -10.56
CA ARG A 28 12.48 15.80 -9.54
C ARG A 28 11.73 15.06 -8.46
N GLU A 29 11.16 13.90 -8.80
CA GLU A 29 10.20 13.19 -7.95
C GLU A 29 10.74 11.84 -7.43
N GLY A 30 11.99 11.51 -7.75
CA GLY A 30 12.66 10.33 -7.21
C GLY A 30 12.79 10.39 -5.69
N VAL A 31 12.43 9.29 -5.03
CA VAL A 31 12.59 9.07 -3.60
C VAL A 31 13.87 8.28 -3.35
N LEU A 32 14.75 8.78 -2.48
CA LEU A 32 16.00 8.12 -2.15
C LEU A 32 15.73 6.74 -1.53
N ILE A 33 16.32 5.70 -2.11
CA ILE A 33 16.36 4.35 -1.54
C ILE A 33 17.45 4.38 -0.47
N VAL A 34 17.06 4.21 0.80
CA VAL A 34 18.01 4.20 1.92
C VAL A 34 18.84 2.93 1.81
N SER A 35 20.10 3.05 1.38
CA SER A 35 21.02 1.93 1.11
C SER A 35 21.60 1.28 2.36
N ASP A 36 21.40 1.89 3.52
CA ASP A 36 22.22 1.62 4.70
C ASP A 36 21.66 0.46 5.53
N ASP A 37 20.43 0.01 5.22
CA ASP A 37 19.78 -1.09 5.91
C ASP A 37 20.10 -2.42 5.22
N THR A 38 20.94 -3.22 5.88
CA THR A 38 21.25 -4.63 5.53
C THR A 38 20.02 -5.57 5.50
N HIS A 39 18.83 -5.02 5.67
CA HIS A 39 17.55 -5.72 5.68
C HIS A 39 16.75 -5.58 4.38
N LEU A 40 17.17 -4.75 3.42
CA LEU A 40 16.46 -4.56 2.14
C LEU A 40 16.35 -5.84 1.31
N ASP A 41 17.29 -6.78 1.41
CA ASP A 41 17.31 -8.02 0.63
C ASP A 41 16.06 -8.90 0.82
N ARG A 42 15.31 -8.69 1.91
CA ARG A 42 14.06 -9.40 2.21
C ARG A 42 12.81 -8.57 1.98
N LEU A 43 12.98 -7.32 1.56
CA LEU A 43 11.90 -6.39 1.34
C LEU A 43 11.58 -6.31 -0.15
N THR A 44 10.29 -6.25 -0.47
CA THR A 44 9.84 -6.00 -1.84
C THR A 44 9.28 -4.59 -1.94
N MET A 45 9.86 -3.75 -2.80
CA MET A 45 9.31 -2.42 -3.08
C MET A 45 7.96 -2.57 -3.81
N LYS A 46 6.89 -2.00 -3.26
CA LYS A 46 5.54 -2.12 -3.82
C LYS A 46 4.97 -0.82 -4.35
N ARG A 47 5.24 0.30 -3.70
CA ARG A 47 4.63 1.57 -4.08
C ARG A 47 5.48 2.75 -3.64
N ILE A 48 5.27 3.87 -4.32
CA ILE A 48 5.63 5.20 -3.81
C ILE A 48 4.34 5.96 -3.53
N HIS A 49 4.21 6.46 -2.30
CA HIS A 49 3.07 7.25 -1.87
C HIS A 49 3.55 8.40 -0.98
N ARG A 50 3.19 9.64 -1.31
CA ARG A 50 3.56 10.83 -0.52
C ARG A 50 5.06 10.92 -0.21
N SER A 51 5.87 10.74 -1.25
CA SER A 51 7.34 10.73 -1.19
C SER A 51 7.92 9.68 -0.24
N LYS A 52 7.17 8.61 0.04
CA LYS A 52 7.61 7.46 0.83
C LYS A 52 7.56 6.20 0.00
N ILE A 53 8.60 5.40 0.11
CA ILE A 53 8.67 4.05 -0.44
C ILE A 53 7.95 3.12 0.52
N ILE A 54 7.03 2.32 -0.01
CA ILE A 54 6.30 1.30 0.72
C ILE A 54 6.90 -0.05 0.37
N TYR A 55 7.49 -0.68 1.37
CA TYR A 55 8.05 -2.01 1.30
C TYR A 55 7.09 -3.05 1.86
N GLY A 56 7.11 -4.23 1.26
CA GLY A 56 6.46 -5.42 1.77
C GLY A 56 7.44 -6.39 2.39
N SER A 57 7.07 -6.98 3.52
CA SER A 57 7.79 -8.05 4.19
C SER A 57 6.83 -9.17 4.56
N GLN A 58 7.24 -10.42 4.35
CA GLN A 58 6.47 -11.57 4.82
C GLN A 58 6.91 -11.97 6.23
N LYS A 59 5.95 -12.12 7.13
CA LYS A 59 6.15 -12.58 8.49
C LYS A 59 5.17 -13.70 8.80
N ALA A 60 5.55 -14.93 8.47
CA ALA A 60 4.64 -16.09 8.48
C ALA A 60 3.95 -16.35 9.83
N GLU A 61 4.60 -15.99 10.95
CA GLU A 61 4.03 -16.15 12.30
C GLU A 61 3.15 -14.97 12.75
N ALA A 62 3.05 -13.90 11.94
CA ALA A 62 2.13 -12.82 12.24
C ALA A 62 0.67 -13.30 12.09
N THR A 63 -0.20 -12.79 12.95
CA THR A 63 -1.65 -13.00 12.85
C THR A 63 -2.36 -11.83 12.17
N ASP A 64 -1.68 -10.70 12.03
CA ASP A 64 -2.21 -9.45 11.47
C ASP A 64 -1.13 -8.69 10.70
N ILE A 65 -1.54 -7.65 9.98
CA ILE A 65 -0.65 -6.72 9.30
C ILE A 65 -0.07 -5.74 10.31
N SER A 66 1.20 -5.39 10.15
CA SER A 66 1.83 -4.30 10.90
C SER A 66 2.62 -3.36 9.99
N ALA A 67 2.87 -2.14 10.49
CA ALA A 67 3.57 -1.11 9.75
C ALA A 67 4.66 -0.50 10.61
N HIS A 68 5.85 -0.31 10.03
CA HIS A 68 7.02 0.23 10.72
C HIS A 68 7.67 1.30 9.85
N ARG A 69 8.20 2.35 10.48
CA ARG A 69 9.07 3.31 9.78
C ARG A 69 10.46 2.69 9.66
N LEU A 70 11.02 2.66 8.45
CA LEU A 70 12.44 2.35 8.23
C LEU A 70 13.31 3.62 8.15
N GLY A 71 12.66 4.78 8.17
CA GLY A 71 13.29 6.10 8.11
C GLY A 71 12.25 7.15 7.74
N ASP A 72 12.71 8.32 7.32
CA ASP A 72 11.82 9.42 6.94
C ASP A 72 11.02 9.14 5.65
N ASN A 73 11.64 8.39 4.74
CA ASN A 73 11.14 8.17 3.38
C ASN A 73 10.71 6.72 3.11
N ALA A 74 10.64 5.87 4.14
CA ALA A 74 10.35 4.44 3.95
C ALA A 74 9.43 3.88 5.03
N ILE A 75 8.43 3.12 4.59
CA ILE A 75 7.50 2.38 5.44
C ILE A 75 7.58 0.90 5.05
N MET A 76 7.77 0.03 6.04
CA MET A 76 7.64 -1.42 5.89
C MET A 76 6.26 -1.87 6.33
N ILE A 77 5.62 -2.70 5.51
CA ILE A 77 4.37 -3.39 5.82
C ILE A 77 4.68 -4.88 5.97
N GLU A 78 4.46 -5.43 7.15
CA GLU A 78 4.59 -6.87 7.41
C GLU A 78 3.22 -7.53 7.35
N ALA A 79 3.11 -8.68 6.69
CA ALA A 79 1.88 -9.49 6.65
C ALA A 79 2.17 -11.00 6.71
N PRO A 80 1.21 -11.84 7.15
CA PRO A 80 1.39 -13.29 7.25
C PRO A 80 1.72 -13.95 5.91
N ASP A 81 0.97 -13.60 4.87
CA ASP A 81 1.31 -13.87 3.48
C ASP A 81 1.20 -12.57 2.66
N TYR A 82 2.34 -11.93 2.48
CA TYR A 82 2.41 -10.66 1.77
C TYR A 82 2.06 -10.80 0.27
N ARG A 83 2.21 -11.99 -0.33
CA ARG A 83 1.98 -12.18 -1.78
C ARG A 83 0.52 -12.01 -2.16
N ILE A 84 -0.38 -12.25 -1.22
CA ILE A 84 -1.82 -12.09 -1.40
C ILE A 84 -2.33 -10.73 -0.89
N LEU A 85 -1.47 -9.93 -0.26
CA LEU A 85 -1.84 -8.61 0.22
C LEU A 85 -2.05 -7.66 -0.96
N LYS A 86 -3.25 -7.10 -1.08
CA LYS A 86 -3.56 -6.09 -2.08
C LYS A 86 -3.46 -4.72 -1.45
N SER A 87 -2.93 -3.75 -2.17
CA SER A 87 -2.80 -2.38 -1.65
C SER A 87 -3.22 -1.34 -2.67
N PHE A 88 -3.94 -0.33 -2.19
CA PHE A 88 -4.33 0.83 -2.96
C PHE A 88 -4.02 2.09 -2.17
N ALA A 89 -3.32 3.01 -2.81
CA ALA A 89 -3.21 4.37 -2.34
C ALA A 89 -3.96 5.26 -3.34
N PRO A 90 -4.87 6.14 -2.90
CA PRO A 90 -5.57 7.08 -3.76
C PRO A 90 -4.61 8.14 -4.36
N SER A 91 -4.92 9.42 -4.23
CA SER A 91 -4.02 10.51 -4.57
C SER A 91 -2.87 10.66 -3.55
N ASN A 92 -1.84 11.41 -3.93
CA ASN A 92 -0.79 11.85 -3.00
C ASN A 92 -1.28 12.90 -1.98
N SER A 93 -2.51 13.40 -2.08
CA SER A 93 -3.06 14.30 -1.05
C SER A 93 -3.65 13.54 0.13
N CYS A 94 -4.11 12.30 -0.09
CA CYS A 94 -4.72 11.45 0.94
C CYS A 94 -3.64 10.73 1.76
N PRO A 95 -3.66 10.74 3.10
CA PRO A 95 -2.64 10.07 3.92
C PRO A 95 -2.85 8.56 4.04
N PHE A 96 -3.94 8.02 3.49
CA PHE A 96 -4.32 6.63 3.69
C PHE A 96 -3.76 5.71 2.60
N ILE A 97 -3.24 4.57 3.04
CA ILE A 97 -3.03 3.39 2.20
C ILE A 97 -3.97 2.31 2.68
N TYR A 98 -4.76 1.78 1.76
CA TYR A 98 -5.68 0.68 2.02
C TYR A 98 -5.03 -0.64 1.67
N PHE A 99 -5.24 -1.64 2.50
CA PHE A 99 -4.78 -2.99 2.29
C PHE A 99 -5.93 -3.98 2.42
N ALA A 100 -5.98 -4.96 1.54
CA ALA A 100 -6.94 -6.06 1.64
C ALA A 100 -6.21 -7.38 1.88
N PHE A 101 -6.63 -8.10 2.90
CA PHE A 101 -6.10 -9.40 3.29
C PHE A 101 -7.26 -10.33 3.65
N GLY A 102 -7.51 -11.34 2.81
CA GLY A 102 -8.74 -12.12 2.90
C GLY A 102 -9.97 -11.23 2.68
N SER A 103 -10.94 -11.28 3.59
CA SER A 103 -12.13 -10.41 3.59
C SER A 103 -12.00 -9.14 4.46
N ASN A 104 -10.80 -8.89 5.00
CA ASN A 104 -10.53 -7.73 5.84
C ASN A 104 -9.89 -6.59 5.03
N LEU A 105 -10.32 -5.37 5.33
CA LEU A 105 -9.79 -4.12 4.83
C LEU A 105 -9.13 -3.35 5.98
N HIS A 106 -7.84 -3.07 5.80
CA HIS A 106 -7.02 -2.30 6.72
C HIS A 106 -6.72 -0.95 6.09
N ALA A 107 -6.71 0.12 6.88
CA ALA A 107 -6.34 1.46 6.41
C ALA A 107 -5.24 2.02 7.30
N LEU A 108 -4.04 2.21 6.73
CA LEU A 108 -2.92 2.84 7.41
C LEU A 108 -2.96 4.34 7.16
N ASN A 109 -3.02 5.14 8.21
CA ASN A 109 -2.70 6.56 8.12
C ASN A 109 -1.18 6.75 8.13
N THR A 110 -0.60 7.19 7.03
CA THR A 110 0.87 7.33 6.87
C THR A 110 1.47 8.51 7.62
N ASP A 111 0.66 9.48 8.05
CA ASP A 111 1.13 10.57 8.91
C ASP A 111 1.31 10.06 10.35
N THR A 112 0.31 9.35 10.88
CA THR A 112 0.32 8.88 12.27
C THR A 112 0.94 7.50 12.46
N MET A 113 1.13 6.73 11.38
CA MET A 113 1.52 5.30 11.40
C MET A 113 0.55 4.41 12.18
N VAL A 114 -0.71 4.82 12.29
CA VAL A 114 -1.75 4.07 12.98
C VAL A 114 -2.68 3.43 11.95
N PHE A 115 -2.93 2.14 12.11
CA PHE A 115 -4.03 1.47 11.42
C PHE A 115 -5.35 1.89 12.07
N LEU A 116 -6.31 2.29 11.24
CA LEU A 116 -7.70 2.43 11.66
C LEU A 116 -8.29 1.05 12.02
N PRO A 117 -9.43 1.00 12.75
CA PRO A 117 -10.11 -0.25 13.02
C PRO A 117 -10.31 -1.10 11.74
N VAL A 118 -10.16 -2.40 11.83
CA VAL A 118 -10.28 -3.28 10.66
C VAL A 118 -11.75 -3.34 10.24
N LEU A 119 -12.01 -3.16 8.94
CA LEU A 119 -13.34 -3.36 8.35
C LEU A 119 -13.41 -4.76 7.74
N ARG A 120 -14.54 -5.44 7.92
CA ARG A 120 -14.80 -6.75 7.31
C ARG A 120 -15.83 -6.61 6.21
N VAL A 121 -15.55 -7.22 5.06
CA VAL A 121 -16.51 -7.36 3.97
C VAL A 121 -17.25 -8.68 4.13
N ASP A 122 -18.53 -8.62 4.44
CA ASP A 122 -19.35 -9.81 4.65
C ASP A 122 -19.83 -10.43 3.34
N GLY A 123 -20.05 -11.75 3.38
CA GLY A 123 -20.63 -12.50 2.25
C GLY A 123 -19.68 -12.77 1.08
N ILE A 124 -18.37 -12.58 1.26
CA ILE A 124 -17.33 -12.89 0.28
C ILE A 124 -16.30 -13.87 0.85
N ASP A 125 -15.55 -14.54 -0.02
CA ASP A 125 -14.42 -15.40 0.37
C ASP A 125 -13.18 -14.53 0.66
N TYR A 126 -12.85 -13.64 -0.27
CA TYR A 126 -11.74 -12.68 -0.13
C TYR A 126 -11.88 -11.51 -1.12
N VAL A 127 -11.21 -10.41 -0.82
CA VAL A 127 -11.00 -9.27 -1.72
C VAL A 127 -9.80 -9.59 -2.61
N SER A 128 -10.03 -9.66 -3.91
CA SER A 128 -8.99 -9.92 -4.92
C SER A 128 -8.21 -8.68 -5.34
N ASP A 129 -8.83 -7.49 -5.25
CA ASP A 129 -8.20 -6.21 -5.55
C ASP A 129 -9.01 -5.03 -4.97
N ILE A 130 -8.32 -3.91 -4.74
CA ILE A 130 -8.95 -2.62 -4.39
C ILE A 130 -8.87 -1.74 -5.64
N ALA A 131 -9.99 -1.60 -6.34
CA ALA A 131 -10.04 -0.87 -7.60
C ALA A 131 -9.91 0.64 -7.41
N GLY A 132 -10.45 1.18 -6.31
CA GLY A 132 -10.32 2.60 -6.01
C GLY A 132 -11.08 3.06 -4.78
N VAL A 133 -10.80 4.29 -4.37
CA VAL A 133 -11.57 5.03 -3.36
C VAL A 133 -11.85 6.42 -3.92
N HIS A 134 -13.12 6.83 -3.97
CA HIS A 134 -13.58 8.11 -4.49
C HIS A 134 -14.81 8.57 -3.74
N ASP A 135 -14.87 9.85 -3.33
CA ASP A 135 -15.99 10.44 -2.59
C ASP A 135 -16.57 9.50 -1.53
N GLU A 136 -15.71 9.08 -0.60
CA GLU A 136 -16.05 8.21 0.54
C GLU A 136 -16.44 6.76 0.17
N MET A 137 -16.53 6.43 -1.12
CA MET A 137 -16.87 5.10 -1.61
C MET A 137 -15.62 4.31 -1.96
N ILE A 138 -15.53 3.08 -1.47
CA ILE A 138 -14.52 2.12 -1.90
C ILE A 138 -15.11 1.15 -2.93
N THR A 139 -14.36 0.90 -4.00
CA THR A 139 -14.66 -0.10 -5.02
C THR A 139 -13.70 -1.27 -4.88
N LEU A 140 -14.24 -2.48 -4.77
CA LEU A 140 -13.50 -3.72 -4.55
C LEU A 140 -13.83 -4.74 -5.64
N ASN A 141 -12.81 -5.47 -6.10
CA ASN A 141 -13.02 -6.73 -6.80
C ASN A 141 -12.98 -7.85 -5.77
N CYS A 142 -14.09 -8.55 -5.57
CA CYS A 142 -14.25 -9.58 -4.56
C CYS A 142 -14.45 -10.95 -5.21
N HIS A 143 -14.02 -12.00 -4.54
CA HIS A 143 -14.29 -13.38 -4.90
C HIS A 143 -15.37 -13.97 -3.99
N ARG A 144 -16.37 -14.63 -4.56
CA ARG A 144 -17.41 -15.36 -3.84
C ARG A 144 -17.82 -16.59 -4.63
N LEU A 145 -17.76 -17.77 -4.00
CA LEU A 145 -18.24 -19.04 -4.58
C LEU A 145 -17.65 -19.34 -5.97
N GLY A 146 -16.37 -19.02 -6.17
CA GLY A 146 -15.68 -19.27 -7.45
C GLY A 146 -15.84 -18.18 -8.51
N GLN A 147 -16.53 -17.07 -8.20
CA GLN A 147 -16.81 -16.00 -9.16
C GLN A 147 -16.28 -14.64 -8.65
N PHE A 148 -15.90 -13.78 -9.60
CA PHE A 148 -15.48 -12.41 -9.33
C PHE A 148 -16.65 -11.43 -9.43
N TYR A 149 -16.72 -10.51 -8.47
CA TYR A 149 -17.75 -9.49 -8.37
C TYR A 149 -17.11 -8.12 -8.15
N LEU A 150 -17.68 -7.09 -8.75
CA LEU A 150 -17.36 -5.71 -8.43
C LEU A 150 -18.34 -5.22 -7.36
N MET A 151 -17.83 -4.73 -6.24
CA MET A 151 -18.62 -4.23 -5.11
C MET A 151 -18.25 -2.78 -4.80
N ASN A 152 -19.24 -2.01 -4.39
CA ASN A 152 -19.05 -0.66 -3.87
C ASN A 152 -19.62 -0.58 -2.46
N ALA A 153 -18.94 0.13 -1.56
CA ALA A 153 -19.41 0.39 -0.21
C ALA A 153 -18.99 1.78 0.27
N GLN A 154 -19.84 2.40 1.09
CA GLN A 154 -19.50 3.62 1.80
C GLN A 154 -18.48 3.30 2.89
N LEU A 155 -17.37 4.02 2.93
CA LEU A 155 -16.41 3.96 4.03
C LEU A 155 -16.94 4.71 5.26
N PRO A 156 -16.68 4.24 6.48
CA PRO A 156 -17.01 5.00 7.68
C PRO A 156 -16.25 6.33 7.75
N CYS A 157 -16.81 7.29 8.49
CA CYS A 157 -16.14 8.55 8.76
C CYS A 157 -14.72 8.34 9.31
N GLY A 158 -13.77 9.10 8.79
CA GLY A 158 -12.36 9.03 9.18
C GLY A 158 -11.50 8.06 8.35
N TYR A 159 -12.10 7.26 7.47
CA TYR A 159 -11.34 6.41 6.53
C TYR A 159 -10.93 7.16 5.27
N PHE A 160 -11.54 8.30 4.98
CA PHE A 160 -11.26 9.12 3.81
C PHE A 160 -10.95 10.55 4.24
N GLN A 161 -10.29 11.30 3.36
CA GLN A 161 -10.10 12.73 3.53
C GLN A 161 -11.12 13.45 2.64
N THR A 162 -11.99 14.24 3.25
CA THR A 162 -12.89 15.12 2.52
C THR A 162 -12.08 16.24 1.88
N SER A 163 -12.21 16.39 0.57
CA SER A 163 -11.73 17.59 -0.12
C SER A 163 -12.52 18.78 0.44
N MET A 164 -11.89 19.65 1.22
CA MET A 164 -12.46 20.98 1.46
C MET A 164 -12.34 21.73 0.13
N HIS A 165 -13.45 21.83 -0.60
CA HIS A 165 -13.59 22.69 -1.77
C HIS A 165 -13.81 24.14 -1.34
#